data_AF-A0A9E2VTY9-F1
#
_entry.id   AF-A0A9E2VTY9-F1
#
_cell.length_a   1.000
_cell.length_b   1.000
_cell.length_c   1.000
_cell.angle_alpha   90.00
_cell.angle_beta   90.00
_cell.angle_gamma   90.00
#
_symmetry.space_group_name_H-M   'P 1'
#
loop_
_entity.id
_entity.type
_entity.pdbx_description
1 polymer ?
#
loop_
_entity_poly.entity_id
_entity_poly.type
_entity_poly.pdbx_seq_one_letter_code
_entity_poly.pdbx_strand_id
1 'polypeptide(L)'
;MVDDFLPLDAAEAMRLDIDTHFGNYGSHRPETHQVWNYWFVPGLYAYLRTTPEKLIRPDRVESFMQVLRRWSAAALGLQEVTWPYLSLYVSGCRQNLHNDSANGRFAFVYSLTRDRRMTSGGETLVLNEGDLFRNNVATAQNAAGFYTSIEPRFNRLVVFDDRMPHGVERVDGSMNPVEGRFVMHGHIRDRGAIVSGALTEQQVGAVVMEALIDFSAGALSRIRLYHGPVVFRLFIGANGVVKSCAVLLDRVTATDANDTGWPKMLSNLIAKFTALKFPEGSGETTVTQPVLMGTSLFRPDH
;
A
#
# COMPACT_ATOMS: atom_id res chain seq x y z
N MET A 1 7.98 3.29 -6.10
CA MET A 1 8.63 4.25 -5.18
C MET A 1 8.30 5.65 -5.66
N VAL A 2 8.10 6.59 -4.76
CA VAL A 2 7.90 8.01 -5.06
C VAL A 2 8.84 8.80 -4.17
N ASP A 3 9.85 9.41 -4.78
CA ASP A 3 10.73 10.37 -4.12
C ASP A 3 10.04 11.73 -4.02
N ASP A 4 10.46 12.53 -3.05
CA ASP A 4 9.89 13.85 -2.78
C ASP A 4 8.35 13.82 -2.62
N PHE A 5 7.85 12.82 -1.89
CA PHE A 5 6.43 12.52 -1.82
C PHE A 5 5.59 13.66 -1.20
N LEU A 6 6.12 14.31 -0.16
CA LEU A 6 5.56 15.53 0.39
C LEU A 6 6.34 16.77 -0.06
N PRO A 7 5.73 17.97 -0.01
CA PRO A 7 6.49 19.21 0.04
C PRO A 7 7.61 19.13 1.08
N LEU A 8 8.81 19.57 0.71
CA LEU A 8 10.01 19.39 1.52
C LEU A 8 9.86 19.98 2.92
N ASP A 9 9.29 21.17 3.03
CA ASP A 9 9.02 21.87 4.29
C ASP A 9 8.09 21.06 5.22
N ALA A 10 7.08 20.38 4.66
CA ALA A 10 6.19 19.51 5.43
C ALA A 10 6.91 18.26 5.93
N ALA A 11 7.75 17.63 5.09
CA ALA A 11 8.56 16.48 5.48
C ALA A 11 9.59 16.86 6.57
N GLU A 12 10.28 17.98 6.38
CA GLU A 12 11.26 18.53 7.33
C GLU A 12 10.60 18.90 8.66
N ALA A 13 9.40 19.47 8.64
CA ALA A 13 8.66 19.80 9.85
C ALA A 13 8.33 18.55 10.68
N MET A 14 7.88 17.45 10.05
CA MET A 14 7.65 16.18 10.75
C MET A 14 8.96 15.59 11.30
N ARG A 15 10.07 15.69 10.56
CA ARG A 15 11.39 15.26 11.02
C ARG A 15 11.88 16.09 12.20
N LEU A 16 11.66 17.40 12.17
CA LEU A 16 12.04 18.33 13.23
C LEU A 16 11.33 18.03 14.55
N ASP A 17 10.07 17.61 14.50
CA ASP A 17 9.34 17.16 15.70
C ASP A 17 10.03 15.96 16.36
N ILE A 18 10.45 14.98 15.55
CA ILE A 18 11.23 13.82 16.02
C ILE A 18 12.57 14.27 16.60
N ASP A 19 13.30 15.13 15.90
CA ASP A 19 14.61 15.62 16.37
C ASP A 19 14.49 16.40 17.69
N THR A 20 13.45 17.23 17.81
CA THR A 20 13.18 18.02 19.02
C THR A 20 12.88 17.12 20.21
N HIS A 21 12.11 16.05 20.00
CA HIS A 21 11.80 15.07 21.03
C HIS A 21 13.06 14.43 21.62
N PHE A 22 14.03 14.03 20.78
CA PHE A 22 15.27 13.41 21.25
C PHE A 22 16.36 14.42 21.65
N GLY A 23 16.31 15.65 21.14
CA GLY A 23 17.34 16.67 21.35
C GLY A 23 17.28 17.37 22.71
N ASN A 24 16.17 17.28 23.44
CA ASN A 24 15.97 17.96 24.72
C ASN A 24 15.79 16.95 25.88
N TYR A 25 16.84 16.17 26.15
CA TYR A 25 16.84 15.12 27.19
C TYR A 25 16.45 15.62 28.59
N GLY A 26 16.66 16.91 28.90
CA GLY A 26 16.29 17.53 30.18
C GLY A 26 14.80 17.84 30.32
N SER A 27 14.02 17.80 29.24
CA SER A 27 12.58 18.11 29.22
C SER A 27 11.69 16.85 29.21
N HIS A 28 12.19 15.75 29.77
CA HIS A 28 11.50 14.47 29.82
C HIS A 28 10.14 14.57 30.52
N ARG A 29 9.08 14.13 29.85
CA ARG A 29 7.72 13.98 30.40
C ARG A 29 7.19 12.57 30.12
N PRO A 30 6.51 11.90 31.07
CA PRO A 30 5.97 10.55 30.86
C PRO A 30 5.12 10.42 29.59
N GLU A 31 4.29 11.42 29.29
CA GLU A 31 3.33 11.40 28.19
C GLU A 31 3.97 11.47 26.81
N THR A 32 5.23 11.90 26.75
CA THR A 32 5.99 12.07 25.50
C THR A 32 7.19 11.15 25.42
N HIS A 33 7.91 10.86 26.49
CA HIS A 33 9.18 10.10 26.41
C HIS A 33 9.05 8.61 26.76
N GLN A 34 7.98 8.19 27.44
CA GLN A 34 7.72 6.78 27.79
C GLN A 34 6.71 6.14 26.83
N VAL A 35 6.83 6.44 25.54
CA VAL A 35 5.80 6.16 24.52
C VAL A 35 6.16 5.04 23.55
N TRP A 36 7.36 4.48 23.68
CA TRP A 36 7.90 3.47 22.75
C TRP A 36 7.62 2.06 23.23
N ASN A 37 7.02 1.25 22.36
CA ASN A 37 6.91 -0.19 22.52
C ASN A 37 8.13 -0.84 21.85
N TYR A 38 8.91 -1.62 22.61
CA TYR A 38 9.92 -2.49 22.03
C TYR A 38 9.26 -3.72 21.43
N TRP A 39 9.12 -3.70 20.10
CA TRP A 39 8.50 -4.79 19.36
C TRP A 39 9.55 -5.84 19.04
N PHE A 40 9.64 -6.82 19.94
CA PHE A 40 10.57 -7.93 19.83
C PHE A 40 9.83 -9.25 19.70
N VAL A 41 10.03 -9.91 18.56
CA VAL A 41 9.60 -11.29 18.35
C VAL A 41 10.87 -12.09 18.05
N PRO A 42 11.27 -13.03 18.93
CA PRO A 42 12.51 -13.78 18.77
C PRO A 42 12.66 -14.35 17.36
N GLY A 43 13.79 -14.06 16.73
CA GLY A 43 14.09 -14.55 15.38
C GLY A 43 13.30 -13.89 14.25
N LEU A 44 12.44 -12.90 14.52
CA LEU A 44 11.59 -12.28 13.52
C LEU A 44 11.69 -10.75 13.51
N TYR A 45 11.39 -10.09 14.63
CA TYR A 45 11.33 -8.62 14.71
C TYR A 45 12.18 -8.09 15.87
N ALA A 46 12.87 -6.98 15.64
CA ALA A 46 13.49 -6.18 16.70
C ALA A 46 13.48 -4.72 16.26
N TYR A 47 12.57 -3.90 16.79
CA TYR A 47 12.52 -2.45 16.57
C TYR A 47 11.63 -1.74 17.60
N LEU A 48 11.66 -0.41 17.60
CA LEU A 48 10.80 0.42 18.45
C LEU A 48 9.62 0.94 17.63
N ARG A 49 8.42 0.94 18.20
CA ARG A 49 7.22 1.49 17.55
C ARG A 49 6.33 2.28 18.51
N THR A 50 5.62 3.25 17.95
CA THR A 50 4.63 4.06 18.67
C THR A 50 3.58 4.61 17.69
N THR A 51 2.57 5.32 18.20
CA THR A 51 1.67 6.09 17.35
C THR A 51 2.35 7.42 16.99
N PRO A 52 2.30 7.87 15.72
CA PRO A 52 3.05 9.04 15.26
C PRO A 52 2.84 10.31 16.09
N GLU A 53 1.63 10.52 16.62
CA GLU A 53 1.20 11.70 17.38
C GLU A 53 1.91 11.87 18.73
N LYS A 54 2.60 10.82 19.19
CA LYS A 54 3.44 10.92 20.39
C LYS A 54 4.71 11.72 20.15
N LEU A 55 5.13 11.86 18.90
CA LEU A 55 6.33 12.60 18.50
C LEU A 55 6.02 13.72 17.52
N ILE A 56 5.20 13.45 16.50
CA ILE A 56 4.87 14.36 15.42
C ILE A 56 3.56 15.05 15.75
N ARG A 57 3.44 16.35 15.45
CA ARG A 57 2.18 17.05 15.70
C ARG A 57 1.00 16.41 14.93
N PRO A 58 -0.18 16.25 15.56
CA PRO A 58 -1.33 15.59 14.93
C PRO A 58 -1.74 16.17 13.57
N ASP A 59 -1.74 17.49 13.42
CA ASP A 59 -2.11 18.18 12.18
C ASP A 59 -1.18 17.81 10.99
N ARG A 60 0.09 17.51 11.28
CA ARG A 60 1.06 17.09 10.27
C ARG A 60 0.86 15.63 9.86
N VAL A 61 0.54 14.76 10.82
CA VAL A 61 0.18 13.36 10.55
C VAL A 61 -1.10 13.29 9.72
N GLU A 62 -2.12 14.09 10.07
CA GLU A 62 -3.35 14.19 9.30
C GLU A 62 -3.10 14.68 7.86
N SER A 63 -2.27 15.71 7.69
CA SER A 63 -1.89 16.20 6.36
C SER A 63 -1.21 15.11 5.52
N PHE A 64 -0.25 14.37 6.09
CA PHE A 64 0.36 13.20 5.43
C PHE A 64 -0.70 12.18 5.01
N MET A 65 -1.63 11.83 5.91
CA MET A 65 -2.68 10.86 5.62
C MET A 65 -3.62 11.32 4.51
N GLN A 66 -3.94 12.61 4.43
CA GLN A 66 -4.74 13.15 3.32
C GLN A 66 -4.00 13.08 1.98
N VAL A 67 -2.71 13.40 1.95
CA VAL A 67 -1.89 13.28 0.73
C VAL A 67 -1.80 11.83 0.28
N LEU A 68 -1.55 10.90 1.22
CA LEU A 68 -1.45 9.46 0.93
C LEU A 68 -2.76 8.90 0.38
N ARG A 69 -3.92 9.24 0.97
CA ARG A 69 -5.24 8.81 0.47
C ARG A 69 -5.54 9.33 -0.94
N ARG A 70 -5.22 10.60 -1.20
CA ARG A 70 -5.41 11.18 -2.55
C ARG A 70 -4.51 10.50 -3.57
N TRP A 71 -3.24 10.29 -3.21
CA TRP A 71 -2.29 9.60 -4.08
C TRP A 71 -2.71 8.14 -4.33
N SER A 72 -3.12 7.41 -3.30
CA SER A 72 -3.54 6.01 -3.43
C SER A 72 -4.80 5.87 -4.28
N ALA A 73 -5.78 6.77 -4.12
CA ALA A 73 -6.97 6.81 -4.96
C ALA A 73 -6.63 7.10 -6.43
N ALA A 74 -5.71 8.04 -6.67
CA ALA A 74 -5.32 8.40 -8.03
C ALA A 74 -4.50 7.31 -8.73
N ALA A 75 -3.48 6.77 -8.04
CA ALA A 75 -2.48 5.86 -8.59
C ALA A 75 -2.89 4.38 -8.54
N LEU A 76 -3.57 3.96 -7.48
CA LEU A 76 -3.96 2.56 -7.25
C LEU A 76 -5.48 2.36 -7.37
N GLY A 77 -6.27 3.43 -7.30
CA GLY A 77 -7.73 3.34 -7.23
C GLY A 77 -8.24 2.74 -5.92
N LEU A 78 -7.45 2.87 -4.85
CA LEU A 78 -7.78 2.41 -3.50
C LEU A 78 -7.70 3.60 -2.55
N GLN A 79 -8.77 3.89 -1.81
CA GLN A 79 -8.87 5.11 -0.98
C GLN A 79 -8.73 4.87 0.52
N GLU A 80 -8.93 3.64 1.00
CA GLU A 80 -8.79 3.33 2.42
C GLU A 80 -7.32 3.11 2.77
N VAL A 81 -6.84 3.84 3.78
CA VAL A 81 -5.46 3.74 4.27
C VAL A 81 -5.52 3.65 5.80
N THR A 82 -4.88 2.63 6.36
CA THR A 82 -4.80 2.44 7.81
C THR A 82 -4.02 3.58 8.46
N TRP A 83 -4.38 3.92 9.69
CA TRP A 83 -3.54 4.82 10.47
C TRP A 83 -2.14 4.20 10.70
N PRO A 84 -1.04 4.94 10.47
CA PRO A 84 0.29 4.35 10.46
C PRO A 84 0.85 4.14 11.87
N TYR A 85 1.78 3.20 11.98
CA TYR A 85 2.76 3.19 13.07
C TYR A 85 3.95 4.08 12.70
N LEU A 86 4.55 4.73 13.70
CA LEU A 86 5.89 5.30 13.60
C LEU A 86 6.88 4.30 14.17
N SER A 87 7.84 3.87 13.35
CA SER A 87 8.88 2.92 13.75
C SER A 87 10.27 3.55 13.70
N LEU A 88 11.08 3.22 14.71
CA LEU A 88 12.46 3.60 14.88
C LEU A 88 13.35 2.35 14.86
N TYR A 89 14.37 2.38 14.01
CA TYR A 89 15.42 1.37 13.95
C TYR A 89 16.76 2.03 14.26
N VAL A 90 17.41 1.54 15.31
CA VAL A 90 18.80 1.84 15.68
C VAL A 90 19.65 0.58 15.49
N SER A 91 20.95 0.66 15.73
CA SER A 91 21.86 -0.49 15.61
C SER A 91 21.32 -1.76 16.29
N GLY A 92 21.36 -2.88 15.57
CA GLY A 92 20.80 -4.18 15.96
C GLY A 92 19.33 -4.42 15.55
N CYS A 93 18.57 -3.37 15.23
CA CYS A 93 17.18 -3.50 14.81
C CYS A 93 17.06 -4.15 13.42
N ARG A 94 16.00 -4.94 13.20
CA ARG A 94 15.72 -5.63 11.93
C ARG A 94 14.27 -6.11 11.82
N GLN A 95 13.87 -6.50 10.61
CA GLN A 95 12.72 -7.37 10.39
C GLN A 95 13.11 -8.49 9.41
N ASN A 96 13.01 -9.73 9.87
CA ASN A 96 13.20 -10.89 8.99
C ASN A 96 12.00 -11.06 8.05
N LEU A 97 12.16 -11.94 7.06
CA LEU A 97 11.17 -12.13 6.01
C LEU A 97 9.81 -12.56 6.56
N HIS A 98 8.77 -11.85 6.14
CA HIS A 98 7.36 -12.09 6.43
C HIS A 98 6.51 -11.57 5.26
N ASN A 99 5.21 -11.81 5.28
CA ASN A 99 4.28 -11.08 4.44
C ASN A 99 3.08 -10.62 5.28
N ASP A 100 2.36 -9.65 4.76
CA ASP A 100 1.21 -9.03 5.42
C ASP A 100 -0.06 -9.29 4.62
N SER A 101 -0.14 -10.46 3.99
CA SER A 101 -1.17 -10.83 3.00
C SER A 101 -2.63 -10.68 3.47
N ALA A 102 -2.87 -10.58 4.78
CA ALA A 102 -4.18 -10.37 5.39
C ALA A 102 -4.44 -8.94 5.91
N ASN A 103 -3.43 -8.06 5.93
CA ASN A 103 -3.53 -6.73 6.55
C ASN A 103 -4.11 -5.66 5.61
N GLY A 104 -4.00 -5.88 4.30
CA GLY A 104 -4.50 -5.01 3.24
C GLY A 104 -4.28 -5.55 1.83
N ARG A 105 -4.09 -4.63 0.87
CA ARG A 105 -3.70 -4.94 -0.52
C ARG A 105 -2.27 -4.52 -0.81
N PHE A 106 -1.87 -3.39 -0.28
CA PHE A 106 -0.52 -2.88 -0.42
C PHE A 106 -0.02 -2.34 0.93
N ALA A 107 1.20 -2.69 1.28
CA ALA A 107 1.91 -2.02 2.35
C ALA A 107 2.44 -0.68 1.84
N PHE A 108 2.50 0.32 2.71
CA PHE A 108 3.26 1.54 2.48
C PHE A 108 4.31 1.74 3.56
N VAL A 109 5.46 2.28 3.16
CA VAL A 109 6.54 2.72 4.04
C VAL A 109 6.97 4.10 3.57
N TYR A 110 6.72 5.12 4.38
CA TYR A 110 7.15 6.48 4.13
C TYR A 110 8.32 6.83 5.07
N SER A 111 9.45 7.27 4.51
CA SER A 111 10.65 7.48 5.31
C SER A 111 10.88 8.93 5.73
N LEU A 112 11.12 9.08 7.04
CA LEU A 112 11.60 10.29 7.71
C LEU A 112 13.06 10.09 8.19
N THR A 113 13.79 9.17 7.57
CA THR A 113 15.20 8.92 7.85
C THR A 113 16.02 9.98 7.15
N ARG A 114 16.98 10.59 7.84
CA ARG A 114 17.92 11.53 7.21
C ARG A 114 18.84 10.77 6.26
N ASP A 115 19.10 11.32 5.08
CA ASP A 115 20.03 10.69 4.14
C ASP A 115 21.46 10.67 4.69
N ARG A 116 21.84 11.72 5.43
CA ARG A 116 23.11 11.80 6.17
C ARG A 116 23.02 11.09 7.52
N ARG A 117 22.82 9.77 7.50
CA ARG A 117 22.79 8.93 8.72
C ARG A 117 24.14 8.26 8.97
N MET A 118 24.45 8.04 10.26
CA MET A 118 25.64 7.31 10.72
C MET A 118 25.37 5.81 10.89
N THR A 119 24.35 5.30 10.21
CA THR A 119 23.91 3.90 10.24
C THR A 119 23.94 3.31 8.84
N SER A 120 24.34 2.05 8.72
CA SER A 120 24.19 1.23 7.52
C SER A 120 23.03 0.26 7.70
N GLY A 121 22.55 -0.36 6.62
CA GLY A 121 21.40 -1.24 6.69
C GLY A 121 20.08 -0.47 6.83
N GLY A 122 19.01 -1.19 7.13
CA GLY A 122 17.66 -0.63 7.23
C GLY A 122 16.93 -0.48 5.90
N GLU A 123 17.48 -1.01 4.82
CA GLU A 123 16.81 -1.14 3.53
C GLU A 123 15.55 -1.98 3.68
N THR A 124 14.47 -1.57 3.03
CA THR A 124 13.30 -2.43 2.85
C THR A 124 13.63 -3.45 1.77
N LEU A 125 13.60 -4.73 2.12
CA LEU A 125 13.85 -5.84 1.22
C LEU A 125 12.51 -6.39 0.74
N VAL A 126 12.28 -6.44 -0.57
CA VAL A 126 11.06 -7.03 -1.17
C VAL A 126 11.48 -8.13 -2.11
N LEU A 127 11.07 -9.38 -1.85
CA LEU A 127 11.44 -10.52 -2.70
C LEU A 127 10.90 -10.35 -4.11
N ASN A 128 11.69 -10.76 -5.09
CA ASN A 128 11.27 -10.73 -6.49
C ASN A 128 10.11 -11.74 -6.70
N GLU A 129 9.24 -11.45 -7.65
CA GLU A 129 8.11 -12.34 -7.96
C GLU A 129 8.56 -13.66 -8.60
N GLY A 130 7.73 -14.69 -8.45
CA GLY A 130 7.92 -16.00 -9.06
C GLY A 130 8.71 -16.98 -8.20
N ASP A 131 9.13 -18.09 -8.82
CA ASP A 131 9.91 -19.13 -8.16
C ASP A 131 11.39 -18.75 -8.12
N LEU A 132 11.83 -18.19 -6.98
CA LEU A 132 13.20 -17.73 -6.79
C LEU A 132 14.27 -18.82 -7.00
N PHE A 133 13.94 -20.10 -6.84
CA PHE A 133 14.89 -21.18 -7.09
C PHE A 133 14.94 -21.51 -8.59
N ARG A 134 13.79 -21.88 -9.18
CA ARG A 134 13.72 -22.30 -10.59
C ARG A 134 14.15 -21.19 -11.54
N ASN A 135 13.81 -19.93 -11.23
CA ASN A 135 14.18 -18.78 -12.04
C ASN A 135 15.70 -18.51 -12.06
N ASN A 136 16.46 -19.06 -11.10
CA ASN A 136 17.88 -18.75 -10.91
C ASN A 136 18.79 -19.97 -10.96
N VAL A 137 18.29 -21.17 -11.29
CA VAL A 137 19.09 -22.41 -11.30
C VAL A 137 20.24 -22.38 -12.32
N ALA A 138 20.05 -21.68 -13.44
CA ALA A 138 21.01 -21.64 -14.55
C ALA A 138 22.04 -20.52 -14.41
N THR A 139 21.93 -19.64 -13.42
CA THR A 139 22.79 -18.46 -13.30
C THR A 139 23.03 -18.12 -11.83
N ALA A 140 24.30 -18.07 -11.42
CA ALA A 140 24.64 -17.64 -10.08
C ALA A 140 24.17 -16.20 -9.87
N GLN A 141 23.32 -15.98 -8.86
CA GLN A 141 22.80 -14.68 -8.49
C GLN A 141 23.38 -14.21 -7.16
N ASN A 142 23.52 -12.90 -7.01
CA ASN A 142 23.69 -12.25 -5.71
C ASN A 142 22.32 -11.74 -5.19
N ALA A 143 22.33 -11.00 -4.09
CA ALA A 143 21.16 -10.40 -3.46
C ALA A 143 20.11 -9.84 -4.44
N ALA A 144 20.54 -9.06 -5.44
CA ALA A 144 19.64 -8.38 -6.38
C ALA A 144 18.82 -9.34 -7.26
N GLY A 145 19.30 -10.58 -7.47
CA GLY A 145 18.54 -11.61 -8.18
C GLY A 145 17.37 -12.19 -7.38
N PHE A 146 17.38 -12.03 -6.05
CA PHE A 146 16.38 -12.59 -5.15
C PHE A 146 15.40 -11.56 -4.59
N TYR A 147 15.87 -10.33 -4.38
CA TYR A 147 15.06 -9.26 -3.82
C TYR A 147 15.50 -7.90 -4.34
N THR A 148 14.55 -6.96 -4.33
CA THR A 148 14.82 -5.53 -4.46
C THR A 148 15.15 -4.97 -3.09
N SER A 149 16.33 -4.36 -2.95
CA SER A 149 16.74 -3.62 -1.75
C SER A 149 16.46 -2.13 -1.93
N ILE A 150 15.70 -1.54 -1.01
CA ILE A 150 15.20 -0.17 -1.12
C ILE A 150 15.70 0.67 0.04
N GLU A 151 16.61 1.60 -0.25
CA GLU A 151 17.13 2.57 0.72
C GLU A 151 16.01 3.45 1.30
N PRO A 152 15.97 3.64 2.64
CA PRO A 152 15.01 4.52 3.30
C PRO A 152 15.46 5.98 3.17
N ARG A 153 15.43 6.51 1.94
CA ARG A 153 15.79 7.91 1.67
C ARG A 153 14.74 8.86 2.25
N PHE A 154 15.18 10.03 2.68
CA PHE A 154 14.29 11.04 3.23
C PHE A 154 13.17 11.38 2.23
N ASN A 155 11.92 11.53 2.74
CA ASN A 155 10.75 11.90 1.94
C ASN A 155 10.38 10.90 0.82
N ARG A 156 10.86 9.65 0.91
CA ARG A 156 10.48 8.57 -0.01
C ARG A 156 9.25 7.82 0.49
N LEU A 157 8.26 7.64 -0.39
CA LEU A 157 7.18 6.68 -0.25
C LEU A 157 7.51 5.39 -1.02
N VAL A 158 7.47 4.26 -0.33
CA VAL A 158 7.54 2.92 -0.91
C VAL A 158 6.17 2.28 -0.75
N VAL A 159 5.65 1.70 -1.83
CA VAL A 159 4.40 0.93 -1.82
C VAL A 159 4.64 -0.36 -2.56
N PHE A 160 4.25 -1.48 -1.96
CA PHE A 160 4.39 -2.82 -2.53
C PHE A 160 3.23 -3.70 -2.10
N ASP A 161 3.01 -4.78 -2.82
CA ASP A 161 1.90 -5.70 -2.63
C ASP A 161 2.06 -6.45 -1.30
N ASP A 162 1.04 -6.43 -0.43
CA ASP A 162 1.08 -7.01 0.92
C ASP A 162 1.40 -8.52 0.91
N ARG A 163 1.16 -9.19 -0.22
CA ARG A 163 1.40 -10.62 -0.39
C ARG A 163 2.87 -10.95 -0.63
N MET A 164 3.67 -9.96 -1.04
CA MET A 164 5.09 -10.18 -1.32
C MET A 164 5.85 -10.39 -0.01
N PRO A 165 6.66 -11.46 0.10
CA PRO A 165 7.59 -11.59 1.21
C PRO A 165 8.57 -10.42 1.25
N HIS A 166 8.74 -9.83 2.42
CA HIS A 166 9.56 -8.66 2.61
C HIS A 166 10.15 -8.57 4.03
N GLY A 167 11.09 -7.67 4.23
CA GLY A 167 11.76 -7.45 5.50
C GLY A 167 12.47 -6.10 5.57
N VAL A 168 13.22 -5.90 6.64
CA VAL A 168 14.09 -4.74 6.84
C VAL A 168 15.47 -5.26 7.21
N GLU A 169 16.46 -4.91 6.38
CA GLU A 169 17.85 -5.26 6.62
C GLU A 169 18.29 -4.77 8.00
N ARG A 170 19.15 -5.55 8.66
CA ARG A 170 19.65 -5.19 9.98
C ARG A 170 20.34 -3.83 9.92
N VAL A 171 19.94 -2.93 10.81
CA VAL A 171 20.63 -1.65 11.01
C VAL A 171 21.87 -1.89 11.85
N ASP A 172 23.01 -1.33 11.42
CA ASP A 172 24.25 -1.32 12.18
C ASP A 172 24.80 0.13 12.27
N GLY A 173 25.65 0.39 13.27
CA GLY A 173 26.23 1.71 13.52
C GLY A 173 25.69 2.35 14.81
N SER A 174 25.19 3.59 14.70
CA SER A 174 24.78 4.40 15.86
C SER A 174 23.58 3.84 16.64
N MET A 175 23.64 4.04 17.96
CA MET A 175 22.51 3.82 18.88
C MET A 175 21.74 5.13 19.16
N ASN A 176 22.21 6.28 18.67
CA ASN A 176 21.52 7.55 18.84
C ASN A 176 20.21 7.54 18.03
N PRO A 177 19.04 7.70 18.67
CA PRO A 177 17.76 7.72 17.97
C PRO A 177 17.70 8.75 16.86
N VAL A 178 18.31 9.93 17.02
CA VAL A 178 18.32 11.00 16.01
C VAL A 178 18.94 10.54 14.68
N GLU A 179 19.91 9.62 14.74
CA GLU A 179 20.60 9.05 13.58
C GLU A 179 19.96 7.75 13.07
N GLY A 180 18.92 7.28 13.75
CA GLY A 180 18.18 6.07 13.40
C GLY A 180 17.29 6.23 12.17
N ARG A 181 16.83 5.09 11.66
CA ARG A 181 15.86 5.02 10.59
C ARG A 181 14.45 5.22 11.16
N PHE A 182 13.77 6.27 10.70
CA PHE A 182 12.38 6.51 11.01
C PHE A 182 11.50 6.29 9.79
N VAL A 183 10.42 5.54 9.98
CA VAL A 183 9.40 5.36 8.96
C VAL A 183 8.01 5.38 9.55
N MET A 184 7.08 5.95 8.79
CA MET A 184 5.65 5.72 8.96
C MET A 184 5.23 4.56 8.06
N HIS A 185 4.54 3.56 8.59
CA HIS A 185 4.11 2.42 7.80
C HIS A 185 2.71 1.92 8.18
N GLY A 186 2.05 1.31 7.22
CA GLY A 186 0.69 0.78 7.32
C GLY A 186 0.25 0.15 6.00
N HIS A 187 -1.06 0.01 5.81
CA HIS A 187 -1.64 -0.69 4.66
C HIS A 187 -2.68 0.16 3.93
N ILE A 188 -2.74 -0.02 2.61
CA ILE A 188 -3.76 0.49 1.70
C ILE A 188 -4.75 -0.65 1.43
N ARG A 189 -6.04 -0.34 1.53
CA ARG A 189 -7.15 -1.29 1.45
C ARG A 189 -8.14 -0.87 0.37
N ASP A 190 -8.86 -1.85 -0.14
CA ASP A 190 -10.06 -1.62 -0.93
C ASP A 190 -11.20 -1.13 -0.03
N ARG A 191 -11.92 -0.10 -0.50
CA ARG A 191 -13.21 0.31 0.06
C ARG A 191 -14.11 0.80 -1.05
N GLY A 192 -15.06 -0.06 -1.44
CA GLY A 192 -16.12 0.26 -2.39
C GLY A 192 -15.61 0.84 -3.71
N ALA A 193 -16.54 1.43 -4.45
CA ALA A 193 -16.21 2.24 -5.63
C ALA A 193 -15.85 3.67 -5.19
N ILE A 194 -14.93 4.31 -5.91
CA ILE A 194 -14.72 5.76 -5.80
C ILE A 194 -15.54 6.43 -6.90
N VAL A 195 -16.54 7.22 -6.53
CA VAL A 195 -17.46 7.85 -7.48
C VAL A 195 -17.30 9.37 -7.44
N SER A 196 -17.19 9.98 -8.61
CA SER A 196 -17.14 11.44 -8.78
C SER A 196 -17.99 11.85 -9.97
N GLY A 197 -18.94 12.76 -9.76
CA GLY A 197 -19.81 13.28 -10.81
C GLY A 197 -21.28 13.22 -10.45
N ALA A 198 -22.14 13.00 -11.45
CA ALA A 198 -23.58 13.11 -11.30
C ALA A 198 -24.27 11.93 -10.60
N LEU A 199 -23.73 10.71 -10.72
CA LEU A 199 -24.31 9.52 -10.08
C LEU A 199 -23.82 9.35 -8.64
N THR A 200 -24.67 8.79 -7.79
CA THR A 200 -24.33 8.45 -6.41
C THR A 200 -23.63 7.09 -6.31
N GLU A 201 -22.91 6.85 -5.21
CA GLU A 201 -22.30 5.55 -4.91
C GLU A 201 -23.33 4.41 -4.91
N GLN A 202 -24.55 4.66 -4.43
CA GLN A 202 -25.63 3.67 -4.42
C GLN A 202 -26.08 3.30 -5.83
N GLN A 203 -26.27 4.29 -6.72
CA GLN A 203 -26.68 4.05 -8.10
C GLN A 203 -25.62 3.26 -8.86
N VAL A 204 -24.35 3.59 -8.65
CA VAL A 204 -23.22 2.88 -9.25
C VAL A 204 -23.11 1.46 -8.68
N GLY A 205 -23.18 1.33 -7.36
CA GLY A 205 -23.03 0.07 -6.63
C GLY A 205 -24.06 -0.98 -7.06
N ALA A 206 -25.32 -0.60 -7.27
CA ALA A 206 -26.37 -1.52 -7.72
C ALA A 206 -26.04 -2.16 -9.08
N VAL A 207 -25.67 -1.35 -10.07
CA VAL A 207 -25.36 -1.81 -11.43
C VAL A 207 -24.10 -2.66 -11.46
N VAL A 208 -23.05 -2.23 -10.75
CA VAL A 208 -21.78 -2.97 -10.69
C VAL A 208 -21.96 -4.29 -9.96
N MET A 209 -22.71 -4.32 -8.86
CA MET A 209 -22.94 -5.54 -8.07
C MET A 209 -23.66 -6.61 -8.91
N GLU A 210 -24.72 -6.24 -9.62
CA GLU A 210 -25.42 -7.16 -10.53
C GLU A 210 -24.48 -7.73 -11.59
N ALA A 211 -23.64 -6.87 -12.18
CA ALA A 211 -22.66 -7.29 -13.16
C ALA A 211 -21.63 -8.27 -12.60
N LEU A 212 -21.12 -8.03 -11.39
CA LEU A 212 -20.15 -8.91 -10.74
C LEU A 212 -20.77 -10.24 -10.29
N ILE A 213 -22.05 -10.25 -9.87
CA ILE A 213 -22.77 -11.47 -9.54
C ILE A 213 -22.89 -12.38 -10.76
N ASP A 214 -23.36 -11.85 -11.89
CA ASP A 214 -23.50 -12.61 -13.13
C ASP A 214 -22.13 -13.09 -13.66
N PHE A 215 -21.09 -12.25 -13.58
CA PHE A 215 -19.73 -12.67 -13.90
C PHE A 215 -19.25 -13.82 -12.99
N SER A 216 -19.51 -13.72 -11.69
CA SER A 216 -19.13 -14.75 -10.72
C SER A 216 -19.81 -16.08 -11.02
N ALA A 217 -21.09 -16.06 -11.36
CA ALA A 217 -21.86 -17.26 -11.67
C ALA A 217 -21.27 -18.01 -12.87
N GLY A 218 -20.85 -17.29 -13.91
CA GLY A 218 -20.25 -17.88 -15.12
C GLY A 218 -18.78 -18.31 -14.99
N ALA A 219 -18.05 -17.81 -13.98
CA ALA A 219 -16.60 -18.00 -13.85
C ALA A 219 -16.13 -18.54 -12.49
N LEU A 220 -17.05 -19.03 -11.64
CA LEU A 220 -16.78 -19.34 -10.23
C LEU A 220 -15.58 -20.29 -10.03
N SER A 221 -15.48 -21.34 -10.83
CA SER A 221 -14.38 -22.33 -10.73
C SER A 221 -13.02 -21.72 -11.09
N ARG A 222 -13.00 -20.72 -11.98
CA ARG A 222 -11.78 -20.03 -12.40
C ARG A 222 -11.39 -18.91 -11.45
N ILE A 223 -12.34 -18.11 -10.98
CA ILE A 223 -12.08 -16.97 -10.07
C ILE A 223 -11.26 -17.40 -8.84
N ARG A 224 -11.53 -18.60 -8.30
CA ARG A 224 -10.82 -19.14 -7.13
C ARG A 224 -9.34 -19.44 -7.36
N LEU A 225 -8.89 -19.50 -8.60
CA LEU A 225 -7.48 -19.71 -8.95
C LEU A 225 -6.66 -18.42 -8.93
N TYR A 226 -7.33 -17.27 -8.90
CA TYR A 226 -6.71 -15.95 -9.03
C TYR A 226 -6.88 -15.15 -7.76
N HIS A 227 -5.82 -14.47 -7.33
CA HIS A 227 -5.77 -13.71 -6.10
C HIS A 227 -5.30 -12.28 -6.41
N GLY A 228 -5.84 -11.28 -5.70
CA GLY A 228 -5.38 -9.90 -5.76
C GLY A 228 -6.34 -8.94 -6.44
N PRO A 229 -6.03 -7.63 -6.45
CA PRO A 229 -6.91 -6.61 -6.98
C PRO A 229 -6.70 -6.40 -8.49
N VAL A 230 -7.80 -6.18 -9.20
CA VAL A 230 -7.84 -5.43 -10.46
C VAL A 230 -8.73 -4.21 -10.26
N VAL A 231 -8.35 -3.07 -10.81
CA VAL A 231 -9.10 -1.82 -10.63
C VAL A 231 -9.44 -1.23 -12.00
N PHE A 232 -10.72 -0.96 -12.19
CA PHE A 232 -11.25 -0.37 -13.43
C PHE A 232 -11.57 1.10 -13.22
N ARG A 233 -11.32 1.93 -14.22
CA ARG A 233 -11.80 3.31 -14.29
C ARG A 233 -12.80 3.42 -15.44
N LEU A 234 -14.05 3.71 -15.08
CA LEU A 234 -15.17 3.89 -16.01
C LEU A 234 -15.44 5.38 -16.17
N PHE A 235 -15.68 5.80 -17.41
CA PHE A 235 -16.24 7.11 -17.71
C PHE A 235 -17.67 6.93 -18.24
N ILE A 236 -18.64 7.49 -17.55
CA ILE A 236 -20.07 7.31 -17.79
C ILE A 236 -20.64 8.63 -18.29
N GLY A 237 -21.30 8.60 -19.45
CA GLY A 237 -22.01 9.76 -19.98
C GLY A 237 -23.26 10.13 -19.18
N ALA A 238 -23.76 11.35 -19.35
CA ALA A 238 -25.03 11.78 -18.75
C ALA A 238 -26.22 10.87 -19.12
N ASN A 239 -26.17 10.24 -20.29
CA ASN A 239 -27.13 9.23 -20.72
C ASN A 239 -26.94 7.86 -20.04
N GLY A 240 -26.07 7.72 -19.04
CA GLY A 240 -25.80 6.47 -18.32
C GLY A 240 -24.99 5.42 -19.10
N VAL A 241 -24.55 5.70 -20.32
CA VAL A 241 -23.73 4.76 -21.11
C VAL A 241 -22.26 4.88 -20.72
N VAL A 242 -21.58 3.75 -20.55
CA VAL A 242 -20.13 3.72 -20.36
C VAL A 242 -19.45 4.11 -21.67
N LYS A 243 -18.77 5.27 -21.65
CA LYS A 243 -18.00 5.80 -22.79
C LYS A 243 -16.62 5.15 -22.88
N SER A 244 -16.01 4.80 -21.75
CA SER A 244 -14.73 4.09 -21.70
C SER A 244 -14.58 3.29 -20.41
N CYS A 245 -13.82 2.20 -20.50
CA CYS A 245 -13.40 1.36 -19.37
C CYS A 245 -11.90 1.09 -19.52
N ALA A 246 -11.11 1.56 -18.57
CA ALA A 246 -9.67 1.36 -18.54
C ALA A 246 -9.25 0.57 -17.30
N VAL A 247 -8.22 -0.26 -17.42
CA VAL A 247 -7.58 -0.91 -16.27
C VAL A 247 -6.60 0.09 -15.67
N LEU A 248 -6.84 0.50 -14.43
CA LEU A 248 -5.95 1.39 -13.67
C LEU A 248 -4.82 0.59 -13.00
N LEU A 249 -5.15 -0.58 -12.46
CA LEU A 249 -4.24 -1.45 -11.73
C LEU A 249 -4.62 -2.89 -12.01
N ASP A 250 -3.63 -3.73 -12.33
CA ASP A 250 -3.80 -5.18 -12.39
C ASP A 250 -2.68 -5.84 -11.59
N ARG A 251 -3.05 -6.40 -10.44
CA ARG A 251 -2.19 -7.17 -9.56
C ARG A 251 -2.79 -8.53 -9.28
N VAL A 252 -3.54 -9.07 -10.23
CA VAL A 252 -4.10 -10.41 -10.11
C VAL A 252 -3.01 -11.44 -10.44
N THR A 253 -2.88 -12.45 -9.60
CA THR A 253 -1.90 -13.53 -9.73
C THR A 253 -2.59 -14.86 -9.57
N ALA A 254 -2.27 -15.82 -10.44
CA ALA A 254 -2.77 -17.19 -10.32
C ALA A 254 -1.97 -18.00 -9.29
N THR A 255 -2.58 -19.01 -8.69
CA THR A 255 -1.88 -19.96 -7.82
C THR A 255 -0.90 -20.85 -8.58
N ASP A 256 -1.20 -21.15 -9.85
CA ASP A 256 -0.29 -21.83 -10.77
C ASP A 256 0.44 -20.80 -11.63
N ALA A 257 1.77 -20.78 -11.55
CA ALA A 257 2.62 -19.86 -12.30
C ALA A 257 2.53 -20.06 -13.83
N ASN A 258 2.03 -21.21 -14.30
CA ASN A 258 1.84 -21.50 -15.72
C ASN A 258 0.42 -21.19 -16.22
N ASP A 259 -0.48 -20.69 -15.36
CA ASP A 259 -1.83 -20.32 -15.79
C ASP A 259 -1.77 -19.11 -16.74
N THR A 260 -2.42 -19.27 -17.90
CA THR A 260 -2.50 -18.25 -18.95
C THR A 260 -3.93 -17.73 -19.14
N GLY A 261 -4.83 -18.05 -18.20
CA GLY A 261 -6.26 -17.76 -18.32
C GLY A 261 -6.67 -16.36 -17.88
N TRP A 262 -5.85 -15.69 -17.06
CA TRP A 262 -6.17 -14.37 -16.54
C TRP A 262 -6.44 -13.33 -17.62
N PRO A 263 -5.62 -13.18 -18.70
CA PRO A 263 -5.88 -12.19 -19.74
C PRO A 263 -7.26 -12.32 -20.40
N LYS A 264 -7.73 -13.55 -20.64
CA LYS A 264 -9.07 -13.80 -21.19
C LYS A 264 -10.16 -13.40 -20.20
N MET A 265 -9.95 -13.70 -18.92
CA MET A 265 -10.90 -13.35 -17.85
C MET A 265 -10.98 -11.83 -17.63
N LEU A 266 -9.84 -11.14 -17.67
CA LEU A 266 -9.75 -9.69 -17.63
C LEU A 266 -10.48 -9.05 -18.82
N SER A 267 -10.27 -9.58 -20.04
CA SER A 267 -10.95 -9.10 -21.25
C SER A 267 -12.47 -9.23 -21.16
N ASN A 268 -12.96 -10.35 -20.61
CA ASN A 268 -14.39 -10.55 -20.35
C ASN A 268 -14.94 -9.56 -19.32
N LEU A 269 -14.19 -9.27 -18.25
CA LEU A 269 -14.57 -8.24 -17.28
C LEU A 269 -14.65 -6.86 -17.93
N ILE A 270 -13.64 -6.46 -18.70
CA ILE A 270 -13.62 -5.18 -19.42
C ILE A 270 -14.84 -5.07 -20.35
N ALA A 271 -15.14 -6.10 -21.13
CA ALA A 271 -16.30 -6.13 -22.00
C ALA A 271 -17.60 -5.97 -21.22
N LYS A 272 -17.73 -6.66 -20.08
CA LYS A 272 -18.90 -6.58 -19.21
C LYS A 272 -19.09 -5.20 -18.60
N PHE A 273 -18.02 -4.59 -18.09
CA PHE A 273 -18.03 -3.22 -17.58
C PHE A 273 -18.35 -2.19 -18.67
N THR A 274 -17.84 -2.39 -19.89
CA THR A 274 -18.11 -1.49 -21.04
C THR A 274 -19.56 -1.57 -21.50
N ALA A 275 -20.20 -2.73 -21.36
CA ALA A 275 -21.60 -2.93 -21.73
C ALA A 275 -22.61 -2.45 -20.67
N LEU A 276 -22.14 -1.98 -19.50
CA LEU A 276 -23.04 -1.52 -18.44
C LEU A 276 -23.83 -0.28 -18.86
N LYS A 277 -25.07 -0.25 -18.38
CA LYS A 277 -25.97 0.90 -18.49
C LYS A 277 -26.33 1.35 -17.09
N PHE A 278 -25.92 2.55 -16.74
CA PHE A 278 -26.25 3.23 -15.49
C PHE A 278 -27.52 4.07 -15.66
N PRO A 279 -28.16 4.51 -14.56
CA PRO A 279 -29.18 5.54 -14.61
C PRO A 279 -28.68 6.79 -15.31
N GLU A 280 -29.59 7.54 -15.94
CA GLU A 280 -29.26 8.86 -16.46
C GLU A 280 -28.97 9.83 -15.31
N GLY A 281 -27.99 10.71 -15.52
CA GLY A 281 -27.56 11.70 -14.54
C GLY A 281 -27.57 13.11 -15.12
N SER A 282 -27.49 14.12 -14.27
CA SER A 282 -27.38 15.53 -14.67
C SER A 282 -26.06 15.89 -15.36
N GLY A 283 -25.12 14.95 -15.46
CA GLY A 283 -23.79 15.16 -16.01
C GLY A 283 -23.00 13.85 -16.09
N GLU A 284 -21.72 13.97 -16.41
CA GLU A 284 -20.81 12.81 -16.51
C GLU A 284 -20.42 12.29 -15.13
N THR A 285 -20.04 11.01 -15.07
CA THR A 285 -19.56 10.37 -13.85
C THR A 285 -18.30 9.57 -14.14
N THR A 286 -17.30 9.71 -13.28
CA THR A 286 -16.14 8.80 -13.22
C THR A 286 -16.32 7.83 -12.07
N VAL A 287 -16.12 6.55 -12.33
CA VAL A 287 -16.15 5.49 -11.32
C VAL A 287 -14.80 4.79 -11.33
N THR A 288 -14.15 4.66 -10.17
CA THR A 288 -13.00 3.77 -9.99
C THR A 288 -13.45 2.57 -9.15
N GLN A 289 -13.50 1.40 -9.77
CA GLN A 289 -14.05 0.18 -9.19
C GLN A 289 -12.94 -0.85 -8.95
N PRO A 290 -12.55 -1.13 -7.70
CA PRO A 290 -11.75 -2.29 -7.36
C PRO A 290 -12.58 -3.57 -7.43
N VAL A 291 -12.01 -4.63 -7.99
CA VAL A 291 -12.55 -6.00 -8.01
C VAL A 291 -11.48 -6.92 -7.44
N LEU A 292 -11.85 -7.73 -6.46
CA LEU A 292 -10.90 -8.56 -5.73
C LEU A 292 -11.04 -10.03 -6.08
N MET A 293 -9.96 -10.61 -6.59
CA MET A 293 -9.87 -12.04 -6.85
C MET A 293 -9.39 -12.79 -5.59
N GLY A 294 -9.90 -13.99 -5.38
CA GLY A 294 -9.50 -14.87 -4.25
C GLY A 294 -10.21 -14.57 -2.92
N THR A 295 -11.11 -13.57 -2.89
CA THR A 295 -11.99 -13.26 -1.76
C THR A 295 -13.42 -13.01 -2.25
N SER A 296 -14.28 -12.37 -1.45
CA SER A 296 -15.48 -11.73 -2.01
C SER A 296 -15.05 -10.72 -3.09
N LEU A 297 -15.66 -10.78 -4.28
CA LEU A 297 -15.36 -9.86 -5.38
C LEU A 297 -15.64 -8.39 -5.02
N PHE A 298 -16.44 -8.19 -3.97
CA PHE A 298 -16.89 -6.91 -3.45
C PHE A 298 -16.91 -6.93 -1.92
N ARG A 299 -16.51 -5.83 -1.28
CA ARG A 299 -16.85 -5.56 0.13
C ARG A 299 -17.92 -4.45 0.13
N PRO A 300 -19.17 -4.75 0.57
CA PRO A 300 -20.13 -3.70 0.85
C PRO A 300 -19.58 -2.77 1.94
N ASP A 301 -19.86 -1.48 1.82
CA ASP A 301 -19.67 -0.55 2.94
C ASP A 301 -20.51 -1.05 4.12
N HIS A 302 -19.83 -1.36 5.22
CA HIS A 302 -20.43 -1.45 6.55
C HIS A 302 -20.22 -0.11 7.25
#